data_AF-A0A0A9VT31-F1
#
_entry.id   AF-A0A0A9VT31-F1
#
_cell.length_a   1.000
_cell.length_b   1.000
_cell.length_c   1.000
_cell.angle_alpha   90.00
_cell.angle_beta   90.00
_cell.angle_gamma   90.00
#
_symmetry.space_group_name_H-M   'P 1'
#
loop_
_entity.id
_entity.type
_entity.pdbx_description
1 polymer ?
#
loop_
_entity_poly.entity_id
_entity_poly.type
_entity_poly.pdbx_seq_one_letter_code
_entity_poly.pdbx_strand_id
1 'polypeptide(L)'
;MVNSLNDSYLTKALKISAKVLYYLTRYQKFLTASGFKFENIHVIVKLMWVLKEYPQIVADAKKGEVAFGTLDTWLLYKFHDKMHMTDYSSASATAMFDPFQMTWMYPVLRILGIPSSILPELCDSSGNHFEDISPSIFGVSIPIRASIADQPASMFGSYCLKEGSVKITLGTGAFLNLNSGKALPHLFMGFLQ
;
A
#
# COMPACT_ATOMS: atom_id res chain seq x y z
N MET A 1 4.65 19.67 6.15
CA MET A 1 4.46 19.08 4.80
C MET A 1 3.01 18.68 4.54
N VAL A 2 2.39 17.82 5.36
CA VAL A 2 1.01 17.33 5.14
C VAL A 2 -0.05 18.42 4.99
N ASN A 3 -0.08 19.43 5.87
CA ASN A 3 -1.05 20.53 5.74
C ASN A 3 -0.88 21.26 4.40
N SER A 4 0.36 21.61 4.05
CA SER A 4 0.69 22.23 2.76
C SER A 4 0.29 21.36 1.56
N LEU A 5 0.41 20.03 1.64
CA LEU A 5 -0.07 19.12 0.59
C LEU A 5 -1.59 19.18 0.46
N ASN A 6 -2.31 19.01 1.57
CA ASN A 6 -3.77 19.04 1.58
C ASN A 6 -4.36 20.39 1.14
N ASP A 7 -3.70 21.50 1.48
CA ASP A 7 -4.13 22.85 1.12
C ASP A 7 -3.71 23.29 -0.29
N SER A 8 -2.87 22.50 -0.95
CA SER A 8 -2.36 22.80 -2.30
C SER A 8 -3.48 22.86 -3.34
N TYR A 9 -3.29 23.73 -4.34
CA TYR A 9 -4.18 23.80 -5.51
C TYR A 9 -4.25 22.47 -6.25
N LEU A 10 -3.13 21.73 -6.29
CA LEU A 10 -3.05 20.43 -6.93
C LEU A 10 -4.00 19.42 -6.28
N THR A 11 -3.95 19.26 -4.95
CA THR A 11 -4.83 18.34 -4.23
C THR A 11 -6.30 18.77 -4.32
N LYS A 12 -6.59 20.07 -4.24
CA LYS A 12 -7.94 20.61 -4.45
C LYS A 12 -8.47 20.29 -5.85
N ALA A 13 -7.65 20.51 -6.89
CA ALA A 13 -8.00 20.18 -8.26
C ALA A 13 -8.26 18.68 -8.43
N LEU A 14 -7.37 17.81 -7.92
CA LEU A 14 -7.55 16.36 -7.95
C LEU A 14 -8.88 15.91 -7.33
N LYS A 15 -9.25 16.46 -6.17
CA LYS A 15 -10.53 16.16 -5.51
C LYS A 15 -11.73 16.61 -6.32
N ILE A 16 -11.68 17.81 -6.89
CA ILE A 16 -12.75 18.33 -7.74
C ILE A 16 -12.89 17.46 -9.00
N SER A 17 -11.79 17.16 -9.68
CA SER A 17 -11.76 16.28 -10.85
C SER A 17 -12.33 14.90 -10.53
N ALA A 18 -11.93 14.30 -9.39
CA ALA A 18 -12.50 13.03 -8.94
C ALA A 18 -14.01 13.14 -8.69
N LYS A 19 -14.49 14.21 -8.05
CA LYS A 19 -15.93 14.42 -7.84
C LYS A 19 -16.71 14.56 -9.16
N VAL A 20 -16.16 15.29 -10.13
CA VAL A 20 -16.75 15.43 -11.47
C VAL A 20 -16.79 14.07 -12.18
N LEU A 21 -15.68 13.33 -12.18
CA LEU A 21 -15.62 11.99 -12.76
C LEU A 21 -16.62 11.03 -12.10
N TYR A 22 -16.81 11.12 -10.78
CA TYR A 22 -17.85 10.36 -10.09
C TYR A 22 -19.26 10.73 -10.58
N TYR A 23 -19.57 12.03 -10.72
CA TYR A 23 -20.90 12.43 -11.22
C TYR A 23 -21.17 11.94 -12.66
N LEU A 24 -20.14 11.91 -13.50
CA LEU A 24 -20.24 11.47 -14.89
C LEU A 24 -20.30 9.94 -15.04
N THR A 25 -19.47 9.21 -14.28
CA THR A 25 -19.28 7.75 -14.46
C THR A 25 -20.03 6.91 -13.44
N ARG A 26 -20.39 7.48 -12.29
CA ARG A 26 -20.90 6.79 -11.09
C ARG A 26 -19.99 5.70 -10.53
N TYR A 27 -18.71 5.68 -10.92
CA TYR A 27 -17.74 4.74 -10.38
C TYR A 27 -17.25 5.14 -8.99
N GLN A 28 -17.46 4.26 -8.01
CA GLN A 28 -17.18 4.50 -6.59
C GLN A 28 -15.71 4.88 -6.31
N LYS A 29 -14.76 4.36 -7.10
CA LYS A 29 -13.35 4.75 -7.05
C LYS A 29 -13.14 6.26 -7.01
N PHE A 30 -13.89 7.01 -7.81
CA PHE A 30 -13.75 8.46 -7.88
C PHE A 30 -14.38 9.17 -6.68
N LEU A 31 -15.44 8.61 -6.09
CA LEU A 31 -15.98 9.11 -4.84
C LEU A 31 -14.96 8.95 -3.70
N THR A 32 -14.35 7.77 -3.59
CA THR A 32 -13.28 7.48 -2.63
C THR A 32 -12.08 8.40 -2.81
N ALA A 33 -11.60 8.58 -4.05
CA ALA A 33 -10.51 9.49 -4.36
C ALA A 33 -10.83 10.95 -3.99
N SER A 34 -12.08 11.40 -4.18
CA SER A 34 -12.48 12.78 -3.83
C SER A 34 -12.45 13.08 -2.33
N GLY A 35 -12.66 12.05 -1.50
CA GLY A 35 -12.61 12.13 -0.03
C GLY A 35 -11.22 11.97 0.57
N PHE A 36 -10.23 11.52 -0.20
CA PHE A 36 -8.89 11.20 0.30
C PHE A 36 -8.20 12.41 0.95
N LYS A 37 -7.52 12.21 2.07
CA LYS A 37 -6.75 13.24 2.76
C LYS A 37 -5.37 12.69 3.11
N PHE A 38 -4.32 13.46 2.87
CA PHE A 38 -2.98 13.06 3.30
C PHE A 38 -2.89 13.17 4.83
N GLU A 39 -2.32 12.16 5.46
CA GLU A 39 -2.08 12.12 6.91
C GLU A 39 -0.64 11.68 7.17
N ASN A 40 -0.06 12.07 8.31
CA ASN A 40 1.35 11.81 8.62
C ASN A 40 1.68 10.30 8.72
N ILE A 41 0.67 9.48 9.00
CA ILE A 41 0.85 8.02 9.09
C ILE A 41 1.01 7.37 7.71
N HIS A 42 0.50 7.99 6.63
CA HIS A 42 0.59 7.45 5.28
C HIS A 42 2.05 7.33 4.81
N VAL A 43 2.41 6.15 4.28
CA VAL A 43 3.76 5.89 3.77
C VAL A 43 4.09 6.79 2.58
N ILE A 44 3.12 7.08 1.71
CA ILE A 44 3.32 8.00 0.57
C ILE A 44 3.89 9.35 1.00
N VAL A 45 3.46 9.90 2.13
CA VAL A 45 3.94 11.20 2.64
C VAL A 45 5.40 11.09 3.07
N LYS A 46 5.77 10.00 3.74
CA LYS A 46 7.15 9.73 4.18
C LYS A 46 8.07 9.57 2.97
N LEU A 47 7.63 8.82 1.96
CA LEU A 47 8.38 8.63 0.71
C LEU A 47 8.58 9.95 -0.03
N MET A 48 7.53 10.75 -0.19
CA MET A 48 7.64 12.08 -0.80
C MET A 48 8.64 12.98 -0.06
N TRP A 49 8.66 12.92 1.27
CA TRP A 49 9.61 13.68 2.07
C TRP A 49 11.05 13.23 1.80
N VAL A 50 11.31 11.91 1.79
CA VAL A 50 12.63 11.34 1.48
C VAL A 50 13.10 11.77 0.08
N LEU A 51 12.26 11.66 -0.94
CA LEU A 51 12.62 12.04 -2.31
C LEU A 51 12.88 13.55 -2.45
N LYS A 52 12.23 14.38 -1.63
CA LYS A 52 12.44 15.83 -1.61
C LYS A 52 13.75 16.21 -0.91
N GLU A 53 14.02 15.63 0.26
CA GLU A 53 15.19 15.99 1.08
C GLU A 53 16.49 15.36 0.56
N TYR A 54 16.41 14.24 -0.18
CA TYR A 54 17.56 13.52 -0.71
C TYR A 54 17.50 13.40 -2.25
N PRO A 55 17.81 14.46 -3.01
CA PRO A 55 17.75 14.46 -4.47
C PRO A 55 18.61 13.38 -5.15
N GLN A 56 19.69 12.93 -4.49
CA GLN A 56 20.53 11.83 -4.97
C GLN A 56 19.73 10.53 -5.12
N ILE A 57 18.77 10.27 -4.23
CA ILE A 57 17.89 9.08 -4.32
C ILE A 57 17.06 9.13 -5.60
N VAL A 58 16.63 10.31 -6.02
CA VAL A 58 15.89 10.48 -7.29
C VAL A 58 16.80 10.21 -8.50
N ALA A 59 18.07 10.62 -8.43
CA ALA A 59 19.04 10.33 -9.49
C ALA A 59 19.34 8.82 -9.57
N ASP A 60 19.52 8.16 -8.43
CA ASP A 60 19.82 6.73 -8.35
C ASP A 60 18.60 5.87 -8.72
N ALA A 61 17.38 6.33 -8.41
CA ALA A 61 16.15 5.72 -8.89
C ALA A 61 16.05 5.69 -10.42
N LYS A 62 16.60 6.70 -11.12
CA LYS A 62 16.66 6.70 -12.59
C LYS A 62 17.67 5.70 -13.15
N LYS A 63 18.66 5.30 -12.35
CA LYS A 63 19.65 4.26 -12.71
C LYS A 63 19.19 2.85 -12.34
N GLY A 64 18.06 2.71 -11.64
CA GLY A 64 17.61 1.42 -11.12
C GLY A 64 18.34 0.97 -9.85
N GLU A 65 19.01 1.88 -9.13
CA GLU A 65 19.79 1.59 -7.93
C GLU A 65 18.99 1.77 -6.63
N VAL A 66 17.71 2.15 -6.74
CA VAL A 66 16.80 2.40 -5.61
C VAL A 66 15.57 1.52 -5.74
N ALA A 67 15.27 0.81 -4.65
CA ALA A 67 14.03 0.08 -4.47
C ALA A 67 13.28 0.65 -3.26
N PHE A 68 11.98 0.83 -3.42
CA PHE A 68 11.05 1.10 -2.33
C PHE A 68 10.39 -0.21 -1.90
N GLY A 69 10.07 -0.31 -0.61
CA GLY A 69 9.33 -1.44 -0.08
C GLY A 69 8.84 -1.16 1.34
N THR A 70 7.74 -1.80 1.72
CA THR A 70 7.36 -1.97 3.12
C THR A 70 8.22 -3.06 3.77
N LEU A 71 7.97 -3.36 5.05
CA LEU A 71 8.81 -4.31 5.79
C LEU A 71 8.78 -5.72 5.18
N ASP A 72 7.61 -6.15 4.68
CA ASP A 72 7.44 -7.40 3.94
C ASP A 72 8.35 -7.45 2.70
N THR A 73 8.31 -6.42 1.85
CA THR A 73 9.18 -6.32 0.67
C THR A 73 10.66 -6.39 1.04
N TRP A 74 11.06 -5.70 2.11
CA TRP A 74 12.43 -5.74 2.58
C TRP A 74 12.83 -7.14 3.04
N LEU A 75 11.98 -7.82 3.82
CA LEU A 75 12.23 -9.19 4.28
C LEU A 75 12.30 -10.17 3.11
N LEU A 76 11.35 -10.11 2.17
CA LEU A 76 11.35 -10.94 0.97
C LEU A 76 12.65 -10.75 0.17
N TYR A 77 13.04 -9.50 -0.08
CA TYR A 77 14.31 -9.19 -0.76
C TYR A 77 15.55 -9.70 0.00
N LYS A 78 15.53 -9.70 1.33
CA LYS A 78 16.61 -10.27 2.16
C LYS A 78 16.63 -11.79 2.14
N PHE A 79 15.48 -12.45 1.98
CA PHE A 79 15.41 -13.90 1.87
C PHE A 79 15.83 -14.41 0.50
N HIS A 80 15.53 -13.64 -0.55
CA HIS A 80 15.98 -13.91 -1.91
C HIS A 80 16.07 -12.58 -2.67
N ASP A 81 17.25 -12.27 -3.20
CA ASP A 81 17.61 -11.00 -3.86
C ASP A 81 16.74 -10.64 -5.09
N LYS A 82 16.02 -11.61 -5.65
CA LYS A 82 15.05 -11.42 -6.73
C LYS A 82 13.65 -10.99 -6.29
N MET A 83 13.30 -11.08 -5.00
CA MET A 83 11.95 -10.82 -4.52
C MET A 83 11.74 -9.35 -4.14
N HIS A 84 11.78 -8.46 -5.13
CA HIS A 84 11.29 -7.08 -4.97
C HIS A 84 9.78 -7.03 -5.20
N MET A 85 9.03 -7.61 -4.26
CA MET A 85 7.57 -7.74 -4.35
C MET A 85 6.86 -7.44 -3.02
N THR A 86 5.56 -7.19 -3.06
CA THR A 86 4.71 -6.93 -1.89
C THR A 86 3.32 -7.51 -2.11
N ASP A 87 2.70 -7.97 -1.04
CA ASP A 87 1.34 -8.47 -1.14
C ASP A 87 0.31 -7.32 -1.08
N TYR A 88 -0.90 -7.56 -1.56
CA TYR A 88 -1.96 -6.55 -1.56
C TYR A 88 -2.28 -5.97 -0.17
N SER A 89 -2.16 -6.76 0.90
CA SER A 89 -2.44 -6.30 2.25
C SER A 89 -1.36 -5.35 2.78
N SER A 90 -0.10 -5.57 2.44
CA SER A 90 0.99 -4.64 2.77
C SER A 90 0.96 -3.39 1.86
N ALA A 91 0.63 -3.56 0.59
CA ALA A 91 0.45 -2.47 -0.36
C ALA A 91 -0.67 -1.51 0.05
N SER A 92 -1.80 -2.02 0.58
CA SER A 92 -2.94 -1.18 1.00
C SER A 92 -2.55 -0.18 2.10
N ALA A 93 -1.65 -0.56 3.00
CA ALA A 93 -1.15 0.30 4.09
C ALA A 93 -0.28 1.47 3.61
N THR A 94 0.12 1.50 2.33
CA THR A 94 1.01 2.54 1.81
C THR A 94 0.31 3.85 1.46
N ALA A 95 -1.02 3.82 1.28
CA ALA A 95 -1.81 4.86 0.62
C ALA A 95 -1.37 5.15 -0.84
N MET A 96 -0.71 4.20 -1.49
CA MET A 96 -0.31 4.25 -2.91
C MET A 96 -1.02 3.21 -3.77
N PHE A 97 -1.75 2.28 -3.16
CA PHE A 97 -2.45 1.17 -3.79
C PHE A 97 -3.91 1.52 -4.15
N ASP A 98 -4.37 1.05 -5.31
CA ASP A 98 -5.73 1.16 -5.79
C ASP A 98 -6.49 -0.15 -5.53
N PRO A 99 -7.37 -0.22 -4.50
CA PRO A 99 -8.11 -1.43 -4.18
C PRO A 99 -9.20 -1.77 -5.21
N PHE A 100 -9.53 -0.87 -6.15
CA PHE A 100 -10.53 -1.14 -7.19
C PHE A 100 -9.90 -1.81 -8.42
N GLN A 101 -8.62 -1.54 -8.68
CA GLN A 101 -7.89 -2.07 -9.84
C GLN A 101 -6.79 -3.05 -9.46
N MET A 102 -6.54 -3.25 -8.16
CA MET A 102 -5.50 -4.13 -7.64
C MET A 102 -4.10 -3.77 -8.17
N THR A 103 -3.82 -2.47 -8.30
CA THR A 103 -2.56 -1.95 -8.84
C THR A 103 -2.10 -0.72 -8.06
N TRP A 104 -0.84 -0.31 -8.21
CA TRP A 104 -0.40 1.01 -7.78
C TRP A 104 -1.19 2.13 -8.46
N MET A 105 -1.48 3.22 -7.74
CA MET A 105 -2.14 4.42 -8.24
C MET A 105 -1.22 5.25 -9.14
N TYR A 106 -0.70 4.68 -10.22
CA TYR A 106 0.31 5.29 -11.09
C TYR A 106 0.03 6.75 -11.51
N PRO A 107 -1.20 7.15 -11.88
CA PRO A 107 -1.47 8.54 -12.23
C PRO A 107 -1.23 9.51 -11.06
N VAL A 108 -1.63 9.12 -9.84
CA VAL A 108 -1.43 9.92 -8.63
C VAL A 108 0.05 9.96 -8.26
N LEU A 109 0.73 8.82 -8.29
CA LEU A 109 2.16 8.73 -7.98
C LEU A 109 3.00 9.59 -8.92
N ARG A 110 2.68 9.58 -10.22
CA ARG A 110 3.33 10.44 -11.22
C ARG A 110 3.14 11.93 -10.91
N ILE A 111 1.92 12.34 -10.55
CA ILE A 111 1.60 13.72 -10.19
C ILE A 111 2.38 14.16 -8.93
N LEU A 112 2.59 13.23 -7.99
CA LEU A 112 3.36 13.48 -6.76
C LEU A 112 4.88 13.34 -6.95
N GLY A 113 5.35 13.04 -8.17
CA GLY A 113 6.77 12.91 -8.48
C GLY A 113 7.41 11.61 -7.96
N ILE A 114 6.62 10.59 -7.63
CA ILE A 114 7.13 9.28 -7.21
C ILE A 114 7.41 8.44 -8.46
N PRO A 115 8.66 8.01 -8.71
CA PRO A 115 8.99 7.17 -9.86
C PRO A 115 8.36 5.78 -9.68
N SER A 116 7.66 5.27 -10.70
CA SER A 116 7.06 3.94 -10.62
C SER A 116 8.09 2.80 -10.61
N SER A 117 9.31 3.06 -11.11
CA SER A 117 10.40 2.08 -11.21
C SER A 117 10.93 1.58 -9.86
N ILE A 118 10.68 2.31 -8.77
CA ILE A 118 11.13 1.90 -7.44
C ILE A 118 10.11 1.01 -6.74
N LEU A 119 8.88 0.91 -7.25
CA LEU A 119 7.79 0.20 -6.56
C LEU A 119 7.96 -1.31 -6.72
N PRO A 120 7.67 -2.10 -5.67
CA PRO A 120 7.72 -3.56 -5.76
C PRO A 120 6.58 -4.09 -6.65
N GLU A 121 6.78 -5.29 -7.20
CA GLU A 121 5.73 -6.05 -7.86
C GLU A 121 4.61 -6.39 -6.87
N LEU A 122 3.35 -6.28 -7.31
CA LEU A 122 2.19 -6.62 -6.49
C LEU A 122 1.82 -8.08 -6.70
N CYS A 123 1.56 -8.80 -5.61
CA CYS A 123 1.17 -10.21 -5.67
C CYS A 123 0.03 -10.56 -4.69
N ASP A 124 -0.55 -11.74 -4.88
CA ASP A 124 -1.49 -12.32 -3.91
C ASP A 124 -0.78 -12.60 -2.58
N SER A 125 -1.52 -12.53 -1.48
CA SER A 125 -0.99 -12.78 -0.13
C SER A 125 -0.50 -14.22 0.10
N SER A 126 -0.85 -15.16 -0.77
CA SER A 126 -0.38 -16.55 -0.73
C SER A 126 -0.30 -17.16 -2.12
N GLY A 127 0.69 -18.02 -2.37
CA GLY A 127 0.82 -18.72 -3.64
C GLY A 127 2.23 -19.23 -3.91
N ASN A 128 2.43 -19.79 -5.10
CA ASN A 128 3.72 -20.33 -5.58
C ASN A 128 4.56 -19.29 -6.35
N HIS A 129 4.14 -18.02 -6.36
CA HIS A 129 4.88 -16.94 -7.01
C HIS A 129 6.04 -16.41 -6.14
N PHE A 130 6.07 -16.78 -4.86
CA PHE A 130 7.21 -16.51 -3.98
C PHE A 130 8.32 -17.53 -4.22
N GLU A 131 9.56 -17.07 -4.10
CA GLU A 131 10.75 -17.91 -4.13
C GLU A 131 10.96 -18.61 -2.78
N ASP A 132 11.81 -19.62 -2.80
CA ASP A 132 12.30 -20.23 -1.56
C ASP A 132 13.40 -19.35 -0.93
N ILE A 133 13.48 -19.33 0.40
CA ILE A 133 14.56 -18.68 1.13
C ILE A 133 15.89 -19.33 0.73
N SER A 134 16.89 -18.50 0.41
CA SER A 134 18.22 -19.00 0.07
C SER A 134 18.78 -19.92 1.17
N PRO A 135 19.33 -21.11 0.81
CA PRO A 135 20.01 -21.98 1.77
C PRO A 135 21.17 -21.31 2.51
N SER A 136 21.72 -20.20 1.98
CA SER A 136 22.78 -19.44 2.66
C SER A 136 22.32 -18.80 3.99
N ILE A 137 21.01 -18.68 4.22
CA ILE A 137 20.45 -18.03 5.42
C ILE A 137 20.21 -19.04 6.54
N PHE A 138 19.61 -20.20 6.23
CA PHE A 138 19.21 -21.21 7.22
C PHE A 138 19.89 -22.57 7.06
N GLY A 139 20.84 -22.71 6.12
CA GLY A 139 21.48 -23.97 5.77
C GLY A 139 20.62 -24.89 4.89
N VAL A 140 19.34 -24.56 4.69
CA VAL A 140 18.38 -25.31 3.88
C VAL A 140 17.46 -24.34 3.12
N SER A 141 16.95 -24.80 1.97
CA SER A 141 15.92 -24.07 1.22
C SER A 141 14.59 -24.17 1.97
N ILE A 142 13.94 -23.04 2.25
CA ILE A 142 12.64 -23.01 2.93
C ILE A 142 11.63 -22.29 2.02
N PRO A 143 10.52 -22.93 1.63
CA PRO A 143 9.56 -22.29 0.75
C PRO A 143 8.82 -21.14 1.44
N ILE A 144 8.85 -19.94 0.85
CA ILE A 144 7.92 -18.87 1.22
C ILE A 144 6.65 -19.09 0.42
N ARG A 145 5.49 -19.13 1.08
CA ARG A 145 4.19 -19.33 0.39
C ARG A 145 3.13 -18.32 0.79
N ALA A 146 3.45 -17.41 1.68
CA ALA A 146 2.58 -16.33 2.08
C ALA A 146 3.36 -15.12 2.60
N SER A 147 2.83 -13.93 2.34
CA SER A 147 3.23 -12.67 2.93
C SER A 147 1.96 -11.88 3.19
N ILE A 148 1.75 -11.45 4.44
CA ILE A 148 0.53 -10.76 4.88
C ILE A 148 0.91 -9.70 5.92
N ALA A 149 0.33 -8.52 5.82
CA ALA A 149 0.43 -7.48 6.85
C ALA A 149 -0.15 -7.96 8.20
N ASP A 150 0.29 -7.32 9.29
CA ASP A 150 0.01 -7.75 10.67
C ASP A 150 -1.48 -7.83 11.02
N GLN A 151 -2.27 -6.78 10.74
CA GLN A 151 -3.68 -6.74 11.10
C GLN A 151 -4.51 -7.72 10.26
N PRO A 152 -4.34 -7.80 8.92
CA PRO A 152 -5.01 -8.82 8.10
C PRO A 152 -4.58 -10.26 8.47
N ALA A 153 -3.29 -10.50 8.77
CA ALA A 153 -2.82 -11.80 9.24
C ALA A 153 -3.48 -12.19 10.56
N SER A 154 -3.63 -11.23 11.48
CA SER A 154 -4.24 -11.47 12.77
C SER A 154 -5.76 -11.70 12.67
N MET A 155 -6.44 -11.04 11.72
CA MET A 155 -7.82 -11.37 11.35
C MET A 155 -7.93 -12.80 10.81
N PHE A 156 -7.05 -13.18 9.90
CA PHE A 156 -7.02 -14.52 9.32
C PHE A 156 -6.79 -15.59 10.39
N GLY A 157 -5.79 -15.40 11.27
CA GLY A 157 -5.50 -16.31 12.39
C GLY A 157 -6.62 -16.38 13.43
N SER A 158 -7.47 -15.35 13.53
CA SER A 158 -8.65 -15.32 14.41
C SER A 158 -9.91 -15.87 13.74
N TYR A 159 -9.78 -16.48 12.56
CA TYR A 159 -10.90 -17.05 11.80
C TYR A 159 -11.99 -16.03 11.41
N CYS A 160 -11.62 -14.74 11.27
CA CYS A 160 -12.50 -13.66 10.82
C CYS A 160 -12.75 -13.70 9.30
N LEU A 161 -13.13 -14.87 8.78
CA LEU A 161 -13.23 -15.16 7.34
C LEU A 161 -14.59 -14.79 6.74
N LYS A 162 -15.60 -14.54 7.57
CA LYS A 162 -16.97 -14.20 7.12
C LYS A 162 -17.13 -12.68 7.04
N GLU A 163 -17.87 -12.22 6.04
CA GLU A 163 -18.34 -10.84 5.98
C GLU A 163 -19.06 -10.46 7.29
N GLY A 164 -18.78 -9.26 7.80
CA GLY A 164 -19.27 -8.79 9.09
C GLY A 164 -18.43 -9.23 10.29
N SER A 165 -17.41 -10.07 10.11
CA SER A 165 -16.48 -10.42 11.20
C SER A 165 -15.69 -9.19 11.63
N VAL A 166 -15.65 -8.92 12.93
CA VAL A 166 -14.90 -7.81 13.51
C VAL A 166 -13.80 -8.36 14.41
N LYS A 167 -12.63 -7.74 14.32
CA LYS A 167 -11.51 -7.97 15.24
C LYS A 167 -11.01 -6.64 15.79
N ILE A 168 -10.76 -6.61 17.10
CA ILE A 168 -10.15 -5.48 17.78
C ILE A 168 -8.83 -5.92 18.37
N THR A 169 -7.74 -5.28 17.96
CA THR A 169 -6.41 -5.47 18.54
C THR A 169 -6.16 -4.35 19.55
N LEU A 170 -6.03 -4.71 20.84
CA LEU A 170 -5.79 -3.75 21.92
C LEU A 170 -4.33 -3.84 22.38
N GLY A 171 -3.57 -2.76 22.14
CA GLY A 171 -2.20 -2.58 22.63
C GLY A 171 -2.00 -1.13 23.08
N THR A 172 -0.86 -0.52 22.76
CA THR A 172 -0.64 0.93 22.98
C THR A 172 -1.65 1.79 22.19
N GLY A 173 -2.19 1.26 21.09
CA GLY A 173 -3.36 1.77 20.39
C GLY A 173 -4.45 0.71 20.24
N ALA A 174 -5.61 1.10 19.72
CA ALA A 174 -6.71 0.19 19.38
C ALA A 174 -6.96 0.19 17.88
N PHE A 175 -6.93 -0.99 17.26
CA PHE A 175 -7.19 -1.17 15.83
C PHE A 175 -8.44 -2.04 15.67
N LEU A 176 -9.50 -1.46 15.10
CA LEU A 176 -10.71 -2.18 14.74
C LEU A 176 -10.65 -2.51 13.25
N ASN A 177 -10.75 -3.80 12.94
CA ASN A 177 -10.76 -4.30 11.58
C ASN A 177 -12.09 -5.02 11.34
N LEU A 178 -12.70 -4.76 10.19
CA LEU A 178 -13.98 -5.35 9.76
C LEU A 178 -13.76 -6.05 8.42
N ASN A 179 -14.12 -7.32 8.35
CA ASN A 179 -14.19 -8.03 7.07
C ASN A 179 -15.43 -7.55 6.30
N SER A 180 -15.26 -6.75 5.25
CA SER A 180 -16.34 -6.26 4.40
C SER A 180 -16.74 -7.23 3.27
N GLY A 181 -16.16 -8.43 3.23
CA GLY A 181 -16.40 -9.38 2.16
C GLY A 181 -16.04 -8.80 0.79
N LYS A 182 -16.94 -8.98 -0.19
CA LYS A 182 -16.78 -8.42 -1.54
C LYS A 182 -17.35 -7.01 -1.68
N ALA A 183 -17.97 -6.47 -0.62
CA ALA A 183 -18.46 -5.11 -0.66
C ALA A 183 -17.27 -4.16 -0.79
N LEU A 184 -17.31 -3.31 -1.81
CA LEU A 184 -16.32 -2.24 -1.98
C LEU A 184 -16.30 -1.40 -0.71
N PRO A 185 -15.13 -0.94 -0.25
CA PRO A 185 -15.06 -0.13 0.94
C PRO A 185 -15.95 1.10 0.75
N HIS A 186 -17.08 1.11 1.48
CA HIS A 186 -17.77 2.35 1.76
C HIS A 186 -16.78 3.27 2.45
N LEU A 187 -16.86 4.57 2.16
CA LEU A 187 -15.97 5.61 2.64
C LEU A 187 -15.94 5.65 4.18
N PHE A 188 -15.23 4.73 4.82
CA PHE A 188 -14.96 4.77 6.24
C PHE A 188 -13.80 5.75 6.42
N MET A 189 -14.09 6.85 7.11
CA MET A 189 -13.13 7.90 7.49
C MET A 189 -12.13 7.44 8.57
N GLY A 190 -11.82 6.14 8.60
CA GLY A 190 -10.77 5.52 9.39
C GLY A 190 -9.99 4.60 8.47
N PHE A 191 -8.66 4.61 8.60
CA PHE A 191 -7.72 3.83 7.81
C PHE A 191 -8.29 2.46 7.39
N LEU A 192 -8.44 2.27 6.09
CA LEU A 192 -8.72 0.94 5.53
C LEU A 192 -7.40 0.18 5.53
N GLN A 193 -7.23 -0.69 6.53
CA GLN A 193 -6.31 -1.83 6.50
C GLN A 193 -7.13 -3.11 6.36
#